data_AF-A0A846EL01-F1
#
_entry.id   AF-A0A846EL01-F1
#
_cell.length_a   1.000
_cell.length_b   1.000
_cell.length_c   1.000
_cell.angle_alpha   90.00
_cell.angle_beta   90.00
_cell.angle_gamma   90.00
#
_symmetry.space_group_name_H-M   'P 1'
#
loop_
_entity.id
_entity.type
_entity.pdbx_description
1 polymer ?
#
loop_
_entity_poly.entity_id
_entity_poly.type
_entity_poly.pdbx_seq_one_letter_code
_entity_poly.pdbx_strand_id
1 'polypeptide(L)'
;MNNINYQHQINDRNLISEQIPDHPFTDYWDIFIIKHQHPINITFHILGILFFYSLLFVTWQLQNLWLLLALPLTQLIGLLGHILFEPSHIDQQDAIFSWRASYCLGKMFLRVLMGKYQDDIHQRLEILNNYLSKNHANI
;
A
#
# COMPACT_ATOMS: atom_id res chain seq x y z
N MET A 1 35.34 21.08 -13.75
CA MET A 1 34.69 19.78 -13.46
C MET A 1 33.32 20.11 -12.90
N ASN A 2 32.27 19.93 -13.70
CA ASN A 2 30.91 20.31 -13.32
C ASN A 2 30.38 19.30 -12.30
N ASN A 3 30.21 19.75 -11.05
CA ASN A 3 29.39 19.05 -10.07
C ASN A 3 27.93 19.15 -10.54
N ILE A 4 27.49 18.14 -11.27
CA ILE A 4 26.08 17.95 -11.56
C ILE A 4 25.46 17.53 -10.23
N ASN A 5 24.90 18.50 -9.53
CA ASN A 5 23.97 18.30 -8.42
C ASN A 5 22.80 17.48 -8.98
N TYR A 6 22.87 16.16 -8.88
CA TYR A 6 21.71 15.30 -9.00
C TYR A 6 20.84 15.59 -7.77
N GLN A 7 20.07 16.69 -7.83
CA GLN A 7 18.84 16.75 -7.06
C GLN A 7 18.01 15.58 -7.58
N HIS A 8 18.08 14.47 -6.86
CA HIS A 8 17.14 13.38 -7.01
C HIS A 8 15.78 14.02 -6.71
N GLN A 9 15.04 14.33 -7.76
CA GLN A 9 13.68 14.82 -7.66
C GLN A 9 12.89 13.64 -7.10
N ILE A 10 12.85 13.56 -5.76
CA ILE A 10 12.11 12.52 -5.05
C ILE A 10 10.69 12.62 -5.59
N ASN A 11 10.30 11.62 -6.37
CA ASN A 11 8.95 11.52 -6.86
C ASN A 11 8.15 11.01 -5.67
N ASP A 12 7.51 11.93 -4.93
CA ASP A 12 6.80 11.66 -3.67
C ASP A 12 5.84 10.47 -3.76
N ARG A 13 5.39 10.17 -4.98
CA ARG A 13 4.55 9.02 -5.36
C ARG A 13 5.10 7.64 -4.96
N ASN A 14 6.41 7.49 -4.83
CA ASN A 14 7.04 6.21 -4.53
C ASN A 14 7.74 6.18 -3.16
N LEU A 15 7.64 7.25 -2.36
CA LEU A 15 8.24 7.28 -1.02
C LEU A 15 7.67 6.18 -0.12
N ILE A 16 8.53 5.38 0.51
CA ILE A 16 8.13 4.40 1.54
C ILE A 16 7.81 5.15 2.86
N SER A 17 8.75 5.96 3.33
CA SER A 17 8.62 6.84 4.50
C SER A 17 9.62 7.99 4.39
N GLU A 18 9.44 9.05 5.19
CA GLU A 18 10.42 10.16 5.25
C GLU A 18 11.81 9.70 5.72
N GLN A 19 11.89 8.58 6.44
CA GLN A 19 13.13 7.99 6.94
C GLN A 19 13.85 7.12 5.91
N ILE A 20 13.14 6.69 4.86
CA ILE A 20 13.66 5.87 3.76
C ILE A 20 13.33 6.60 2.44
N PRO A 21 14.00 7.74 2.16
CA PRO A 21 13.75 8.52 0.96
C PRO A 21 14.26 7.83 -0.32
N ASP A 22 15.16 6.86 -0.18
CA ASP A 22 15.79 6.12 -1.27
C ASP A 22 15.69 4.60 -1.04
N HIS A 23 15.40 3.86 -2.11
CA HIS A 23 15.15 2.41 -2.07
C HIS A 23 15.40 1.76 -3.43
N PRO A 24 15.66 0.44 -3.50
CA PRO A 24 15.98 -0.23 -4.77
C PRO A 24 14.75 -0.55 -5.63
N PHE A 25 13.54 -0.30 -5.13
CA PHE A 25 12.30 -0.72 -5.80
C PHE A 25 11.92 0.19 -6.96
N THR A 26 11.54 -0.43 -8.08
CA THR A 26 11.04 0.25 -9.29
C THR A 26 9.55 0.00 -9.51
N ASP A 27 9.03 -1.15 -9.04
CA ASP A 27 7.60 -1.47 -9.07
C ASP A 27 6.91 -0.93 -7.81
N TYR A 28 5.76 -0.28 -8.03
CA TYR A 28 4.88 0.17 -6.96
C TYR A 28 4.37 -0.97 -6.08
N TRP A 29 4.22 -2.18 -6.63
CA TRP A 29 3.86 -3.35 -5.84
C TRP A 29 4.84 -3.62 -4.70
N ASP A 30 6.14 -3.47 -4.95
CA ASP A 30 7.14 -3.73 -3.92
C ASP A 30 7.08 -2.66 -2.83
N ILE A 31 6.88 -1.39 -3.20
CA ILE A 31 6.63 -0.29 -2.27
C ILE A 31 5.35 -0.52 -1.47
N PHE A 32 4.28 -0.95 -2.15
CA PHE A 32 2.99 -1.25 -1.55
C PHE A 32 3.11 -2.33 -0.48
N ILE A 33 3.82 -3.44 -0.75
CA ILE A 33 4.05 -4.51 0.24
C ILE A 33 4.76 -3.96 1.48
N ILE A 34 5.83 -3.18 1.30
CA ILE A 34 6.58 -2.61 2.43
C ILE A 34 5.69 -1.69 3.29
N LYS A 35 4.75 -0.97 2.67
CA LYS A 35 3.75 -0.13 3.37
C LYS A 35 2.60 -0.92 4.01
N HIS A 36 2.46 -2.21 3.71
CA HIS A 36 1.31 -3.06 4.08
C HIS A 36 1.79 -4.44 4.57
N GLN A 37 2.56 -4.46 5.65
CA GLN A 37 3.16 -5.67 6.21
C GLN A 37 2.49 -6.12 7.52
N HIS A 38 1.88 -5.18 8.26
CA HIS A 38 1.30 -5.45 9.56
C HIS A 38 0.04 -6.31 9.41
N PRO A 39 -0.05 -7.47 10.10
CA PRO A 39 -1.14 -8.44 9.91
C PRO A 39 -2.53 -7.84 10.18
N ILE A 40 -2.62 -6.91 11.13
CA ILE A 40 -3.88 -6.22 11.41
C ILE A 40 -4.24 -5.23 10.29
N ASN A 41 -3.26 -4.51 9.71
CA ASN A 41 -3.55 -3.60 8.59
C ASN A 41 -4.03 -4.40 7.37
N ILE A 42 -3.34 -5.50 7.06
CA ILE A 42 -3.76 -6.44 6.02
C ILE A 42 -5.20 -6.90 6.26
N THR A 43 -5.54 -7.30 7.50
CA THR A 43 -6.90 -7.72 7.86
C THR A 43 -7.93 -6.62 7.60
N PHE A 44 -7.64 -5.37 7.99
CA PHE A 44 -8.53 -4.24 7.72
C PHE A 44 -8.75 -4.01 6.24
N HIS A 45 -7.70 -4.11 5.42
CA HIS A 45 -7.84 -4.01 3.97
C HIS A 45 -8.67 -5.14 3.37
N ILE A 46 -8.48 -6.38 3.81
CA ILE A 46 -9.30 -7.52 3.37
C ILE A 46 -10.77 -7.32 3.77
N LEU A 47 -11.04 -6.87 5.00
CA LEU A 47 -12.39 -6.54 5.44
C LEU A 47 -13.01 -5.39 4.63
N GLY A 48 -12.21 -4.36 4.32
CA GLY A 48 -12.62 -3.25 3.46
C GLY A 48 -13.03 -3.72 2.06
N ILE A 49 -12.25 -4.63 1.46
CA ILE A 49 -12.56 -5.25 0.15
C ILE A 49 -13.87 -6.05 0.22
N LEU A 50 -14.02 -6.91 1.23
CA LEU A 50 -15.23 -7.72 1.40
C LEU A 50 -16.47 -6.84 1.62
N PHE A 51 -16.34 -5.80 2.44
CA PHE A 51 -17.41 -4.84 2.70
C PHE A 51 -17.80 -4.07 1.43
N PHE A 52 -16.81 -3.62 0.64
CA PHE A 52 -17.02 -2.94 -0.63
C PHE A 52 -17.81 -3.82 -1.62
N TYR A 53 -17.37 -5.06 -1.86
CA TYR A 53 -18.08 -5.95 -2.81
C TYR A 53 -19.45 -6.38 -2.29
N SER A 54 -19.60 -6.58 -0.98
CA SER A 54 -20.90 -6.88 -0.37
C SER A 54 -21.86 -5.71 -0.54
N LEU A 55 -21.38 -4.47 -0.34
CA LEU A 55 -22.19 -3.26 -0.52
C LEU A 55 -22.66 -3.12 -1.97
N LEU A 56 -21.78 -3.34 -2.95
CA LEU A 56 -22.15 -3.33 -4.37
C LEU A 56 -23.19 -4.41 -4.69
N PHE A 57 -22.99 -5.63 -4.19
CA PHE A 57 -23.93 -6.74 -4.39
C PHE A 57 -25.30 -6.43 -3.79
N VAL A 58 -25.36 -5.92 -2.56
CA VAL A 58 -26.63 -5.55 -1.90
C VAL A 58 -27.30 -4.37 -2.59
N THR A 59 -26.53 -3.36 -3.03
CA THR A 59 -27.04 -2.24 -3.82
C THR A 59 -27.71 -2.73 -5.10
N TRP A 60 -27.05 -3.65 -5.81
CA TRP A 60 -27.58 -4.27 -7.01
C TRP A 60 -28.83 -5.11 -6.72
N GLN A 61 -28.81 -5.95 -5.68
CA GLN A 61 -29.94 -6.81 -5.35
C GLN A 61 -31.19 -6.02 -4.92
N LEU A 62 -31.00 -4.95 -4.15
CA LEU A 62 -32.09 -4.10 -3.65
C LEU A 62 -32.44 -2.95 -4.60
N GLN A 63 -31.66 -2.77 -5.67
CA GLN A 63 -31.76 -1.64 -6.62
C GLN A 63 -31.76 -0.27 -5.90
N ASN A 64 -31.11 -0.20 -4.74
CA ASN A 64 -31.14 0.98 -3.87
C ASN A 64 -29.81 1.73 -3.95
N LEU A 65 -29.72 2.68 -4.88
CA LEU A 65 -28.51 3.48 -5.10
C LEU A 65 -28.09 4.33 -3.89
N TRP A 66 -28.98 4.61 -2.93
CA TRP A 66 -28.62 5.33 -1.71
C TRP A 66 -27.58 4.58 -0.87
N LEU A 67 -27.51 3.25 -1.00
CA LEU A 67 -26.49 2.44 -0.34
C LEU A 67 -25.07 2.77 -0.82
N LEU A 68 -24.91 3.33 -2.03
CA LEU A 68 -23.61 3.78 -2.53
C LEU A 68 -23.03 4.94 -1.72
N LEU A 69 -23.85 5.67 -0.95
CA LEU A 69 -23.37 6.69 -0.02
C LEU A 69 -22.53 6.08 1.12
N ALA A 70 -22.58 4.76 1.34
CA ALA A 70 -21.71 4.06 2.28
C ALA A 70 -20.33 3.69 1.69
N LEU A 71 -20.06 3.92 0.40
CA LEU A 71 -18.75 3.65 -0.20
C LEU A 71 -17.58 4.39 0.49
N PRO A 72 -17.70 5.66 0.92
CA PRO A 72 -16.64 6.31 1.68
C PRO A 72 -16.30 5.59 2.99
N LEU A 73 -17.27 4.89 3.60
CA LEU A 73 -17.03 4.12 4.83
C LEU A 73 -16.10 2.93 4.58
N THR A 74 -16.10 2.35 3.37
CA THR A 74 -15.20 1.24 3.04
C THR A 74 -13.74 1.70 3.04
N GLN A 75 -13.49 2.94 2.62
CA GLN A 75 -12.16 3.56 2.61
C GLN A 75 -11.68 3.91 4.02
N LEU A 76 -12.58 4.34 4.90
CA LEU A 76 -12.24 4.61 6.30
C LEU A 76 -11.71 3.36 7.02
N ILE A 77 -12.24 2.17 6.72
CA ILE A 77 -11.77 0.92 7.32
C ILE A 77 -10.31 0.66 6.96
N GLY A 78 -9.93 0.82 5.68
CA GLY A 78 -8.54 0.66 5.24
C GLY A 78 -7.62 1.76 5.78
N LEU A 79 -8.09 3.00 5.83
CA LEU A 79 -7.32 4.13 6.37
C LEU A 79 -7.04 4.01 7.87
N LEU A 80 -8.02 3.51 8.65
CA LEU A 80 -7.83 3.24 10.08
C LEU A 80 -6.72 2.22 10.32
N GLY A 81 -6.58 1.22 9.44
CA GLY A 81 -5.49 0.25 9.50
C GLY A 81 -4.11 0.92 9.40
N HIS A 82 -3.93 1.85 8.46
CA HIS A 82 -2.71 2.64 8.35
C HIS A 82 -2.47 3.51 9.58
N ILE A 83 -3.46 4.30 9.98
CA ILE A 83 -3.30 5.25 11.10
C ILE A 83 -2.92 4.53 12.40
N LEU A 84 -3.53 3.37 12.66
CA LEU A 84 -3.35 2.66 13.93
C LEU A 84 -2.12 1.76 13.96
N PHE A 85 -1.69 1.19 12.84
CA PHE A 85 -0.69 0.12 12.83
C PHE A 85 0.50 0.36 11.91
N GLU A 86 0.37 1.21 10.90
CA GLU A 86 1.44 1.50 9.94
C GLU A 86 1.43 2.98 9.54
N PRO A 87 1.95 3.87 10.40
CA PRO A 87 2.19 5.26 10.03
C PRO A 87 3.30 5.32 8.96
N SER A 88 2.94 4.94 7.74
CA SER A 88 3.73 5.05 6.53
C SER A 88 3.24 6.27 5.74
N HIS A 89 4.06 6.78 4.82
CA HIS A 89 3.65 7.91 4.00
C HIS A 89 2.48 7.49 3.10
N ILE A 90 1.28 7.99 3.42
CA ILE A 90 0.08 7.81 2.61
C ILE A 90 0.16 8.83 1.49
N ASP A 91 0.36 8.37 0.24
CA ASP A 91 0.25 9.24 -0.92
C ASP A 91 -1.20 9.76 -0.97
N GLN A 92 -1.36 11.09 -0.98
CA GLN A 92 -2.67 11.74 -1.04
C GLN A 92 -3.46 11.34 -2.30
N GLN A 93 -2.78 10.91 -3.37
CA GLN A 93 -3.43 10.39 -4.58
C GLN A 93 -3.90 8.93 -4.42
N ASP A 94 -3.21 8.13 -3.61
CA ASP A 94 -3.65 6.76 -3.30
C ASP A 94 -4.76 6.73 -2.25
N ALA A 95 -4.83 7.76 -1.39
CA ALA A 95 -5.96 7.98 -0.47
C ALA A 95 -7.28 8.25 -1.21
N ILE A 96 -7.22 8.71 -2.47
CA ILE A 96 -8.38 8.99 -3.32
C ILE A 96 -8.38 7.98 -4.48
N PHE A 97 -8.74 6.72 -4.18
CA PHE A 97 -9.05 5.67 -5.18
C PHE A 97 -8.13 5.67 -6.42
N SER A 98 -6.83 5.43 -6.24
CA SER A 98 -5.94 5.28 -7.39
C SER A 98 -6.12 3.91 -8.06
N TRP A 99 -6.02 3.87 -9.40
CA TRP A 99 -6.08 2.62 -10.16
C TRP A 99 -4.93 1.66 -9.77
N ARG A 100 -3.74 2.21 -9.52
CA ARG A 100 -2.56 1.45 -9.07
C ARG A 100 -2.75 0.85 -7.67
N ALA A 101 -3.29 1.62 -6.73
CA ALA A 101 -3.61 1.13 -5.39
C ALA A 101 -4.69 0.05 -5.44
N SER A 102 -5.73 0.24 -6.27
CA SER A 102 -6.80 -0.74 -6.46
C SER A 102 -6.28 -2.06 -7.06
N TYR A 103 -5.38 -1.99 -8.05
CA TYR A 103 -4.69 -3.16 -8.59
C TYR A 103 -3.85 -3.88 -7.52
N CYS A 104 -3.11 -3.15 -6.70
CA CYS A 104 -2.29 -3.73 -5.64
C CYS A 104 -3.15 -4.34 -4.52
N LEU A 105 -4.26 -3.71 -4.14
CA LEU A 105 -5.23 -4.25 -3.19
C LEU A 105 -5.82 -5.57 -3.67
N GLY A 106 -6.21 -5.65 -4.94
CA GLY A 106 -6.68 -6.90 -5.56
C GLY A 106 -5.59 -7.98 -5.57
N LYS A 107 -4.35 -7.61 -5.94
CA LYS A 107 -3.21 -8.52 -5.92
C LYS A 107 -2.90 -9.01 -4.50
N MET A 108 -2.93 -8.13 -3.50
CA MET A 108 -2.77 -8.47 -2.09
C MET A 108 -3.85 -9.45 -1.64
N PHE A 109 -5.13 -9.19 -1.95
CA PHE A 109 -6.23 -10.09 -1.63
C PHE A 109 -5.99 -11.50 -2.17
N LEU A 110 -5.61 -11.62 -3.45
CA LEU A 110 -5.29 -12.92 -4.04
C LEU A 110 -4.08 -13.60 -3.38
N ARG A 111 -3.02 -12.86 -3.09
CA ARG A 111 -1.81 -13.41 -2.44
C ARG A 111 -2.07 -13.85 -1.00
N VAL A 112 -2.94 -13.13 -0.27
CA VAL A 112 -3.40 -13.51 1.07
C VAL A 112 -4.22 -14.79 1.01
N LEU A 113 -5.17 -14.91 0.08
CA LEU A 113 -5.94 -16.14 -0.12
C LEU A 113 -5.06 -17.34 -0.49
N MET A 114 -4.01 -17.12 -1.27
CA MET A 114 -3.02 -18.15 -1.62
C MET A 114 -2.04 -18.48 -0.47
N GLY A 115 -2.07 -17.73 0.65
CA GLY A 115 -1.12 -17.89 1.75
C GLY A 115 0.30 -17.41 1.44
N LYS A 116 0.52 -16.70 0.33
CA LYS A 116 1.86 -16.33 -0.18
C LYS A 116 2.26 -14.87 0.08
N TYR A 117 1.40 -14.10 0.75
CA TYR A 117 1.68 -12.68 1.00
C TYR A 117 2.77 -12.47 2.05
N GLN A 118 2.88 -13.38 3.03
CA GLN A 118 3.98 -13.36 4.01
C GLN A 118 5.35 -13.57 3.33
N ASP A 119 5.44 -14.49 2.38
CA ASP A 119 6.67 -14.70 1.60
C ASP A 119 7.06 -13.44 0.81
N ASP A 120 6.07 -12.73 0.25
CA ASP A 120 6.33 -11.46 -0.43
C ASP A 120 6.93 -10.44 0.52
N ILE A 121 6.33 -10.25 1.71
CA ILE A 121 6.82 -9.34 2.75
C ILE A 121 8.28 -9.68 3.09
N HIS A 122 8.56 -10.94 3.40
CA HIS A 122 9.92 -11.37 3.76
C HIS A 122 10.94 -11.08 2.66
N GLN A 123 10.63 -11.41 1.41
CA GLN A 123 11.53 -11.15 0.28
C GLN A 123 11.82 -9.65 0.10
N ARG A 124 10.81 -8.79 0.21
CA ARG A 124 11.01 -7.34 0.01
C ARG A 124 11.75 -6.71 1.18
N LEU A 125 11.47 -7.14 2.41
CA LEU A 125 12.22 -6.70 3.58
C LEU A 125 13.69 -7.11 3.49
N GLU A 126 13.99 -8.32 3.03
CA GLU A 126 15.37 -8.76 2.83
C GLU A 126 16.11 -7.88 1.79
N ILE A 127 15.47 -7.60 0.65
CA ILE A 127 16.03 -6.70 -0.37
C ILE A 127 16.30 -5.30 0.21
N LEU A 128 15.33 -4.75 0.95
CA LEU A 128 15.44 -3.43 1.56
C LEU A 128 16.56 -3.38 2.60
N ASN A 129 16.65 -4.37 3.48
CA ASN A 129 17.70 -4.46 4.49
C ASN A 129 19.10 -4.61 3.87
N ASN A 130 19.21 -5.41 2.80
CA ASN A 130 20.46 -5.56 2.04
C ASN A 130 20.88 -4.26 1.35
N TYR A 131 19.92 -3.46 0.87
CA TYR A 131 20.20 -2.14 0.30
C TYR A 131 20.69 -1.16 1.36
N LEU A 132 19.96 -1.05 2.47
CA LEU A 132 20.28 -0.13 3.56
C LEU A 132 21.64 -0.47 4.18
N SER A 133 21.90 -1.74 4.48
CA SER A 133 23.19 -2.18 5.03
C SER A 133 24.38 -1.85 4.12
N LYS A 134 24.27 -2.04 2.80
CA LYS A 134 25.32 -1.68 1.84
C LYS A 134 25.56 -0.17 1.79
N ASN A 135 24.50 0.63 1.84
CA ASN A 135 24.62 2.08 1.79
C ASN A 135 25.13 2.67 3.10
N HIS A 136 24.77 2.10 4.25
CA HIS A 136 25.31 2.50 5.56
C HIS A 136 26.75 2.02 5.80
N ALA A 137 27.19 0.91 5.18
CA ALA A 137 28.57 0.44 5.25
C ALA A 137 29.54 1.25 4.36
N ASN A 138 29.01 2.07 3.44
CA ASN A 138 29.78 2.95 2.56
C ASN A 138 29.90 4.39 3.09
N ILE A 139 29.56 4.63 4.37
CA ILE A 139 29.75 5.87 5.12
C ILE A 139 30.83 5.63 6.17
#